data_AF-A0A971MT33-F1
#
_entry.id   AF-A0A971MT33-F1
#
_cell.length_a   1.000
_cell.length_b   1.000
_cell.length_c   1.000
_cell.angle_alpha   90.00
_cell.angle_beta   90.00
_cell.angle_gamma   90.00
#
_symmetry.space_group_name_H-M   'P 1'
#
loop_
_entity.id
_entity.type
_entity.pdbx_description
1 polymer ?
#
loop_
_entity_poly.entity_id
_entity_poly.type
_entity_poly.pdbx_seq_one_letter_code
_entity_poly.pdbx_strand_id
1 'polypeptide(L)'
;MYRLRRRRLNHRRIGRGGDTTLAIIGRLEMILETKAQIYLLAIGINDVRCNDKRGATNWAEFSQNMTTICNALKESGAEVFVISIWPVFSNDYTLSR
;
A
#
# COMPACT_ATOMS: atom_id res chain seq x y z
N MET A 1 26.00 2.35 34.25
CA MET A 1 24.53 2.34 34.29
C MET A 1 24.00 2.77 32.92
N TYR A 2 23.67 1.84 32.02
CA TYR A 2 23.20 2.18 30.66
C TYR A 2 21.70 2.42 30.66
N ARG A 3 21.28 3.67 30.46
CA ARG A 3 19.88 4.05 30.34
C ARG A 3 19.44 3.80 28.89
N LEU A 4 18.82 2.65 28.63
CA LEU A 4 18.16 2.35 27.35
C LEU A 4 17.08 3.41 27.07
N ARG A 5 17.41 4.43 26.27
CA ARG A 5 16.42 5.36 25.73
C ARG A 5 15.57 4.58 24.74
N ARG A 6 14.35 4.21 25.12
CA ARG A 6 13.34 3.67 24.19
C ARG A 6 13.15 4.69 23.07
N ARG A 7 13.57 4.35 21.84
CA ARG A 7 13.25 5.15 20.66
C ARG A 7 11.74 5.17 20.51
N ARG A 8 11.14 6.35 20.49
CA ARG A 8 9.72 6.54 20.26
C ARG A 8 9.45 6.28 18.79
N LEU A 9 8.69 5.22 18.49
CA LEU A 9 8.24 4.94 17.13
C LEU A 9 7.13 5.94 16.77
N ASN A 10 7.37 6.75 15.75
CA ASN A 10 6.36 7.61 15.15
C ASN A 10 5.70 6.83 14.01
N HIS A 11 4.38 6.62 14.09
CA HIS A 11 3.62 5.95 13.04
C HIS A 11 2.61 6.94 12.43
N ARG A 12 2.36 6.82 11.13
CA ARG A 12 1.39 7.64 10.40
C ARG A 12 0.57 6.75 9.47
N ARG A 13 -0.76 6.87 9.52
CA ARG A 13 -1.66 6.20 8.57
C ARG A 13 -1.86 7.10 7.35
N ILE A 14 -1.54 6.58 6.16
CA ILE A 14 -1.63 7.33 4.88
C ILE A 14 -2.65 6.70 3.91
N GLY A 15 -3.07 5.45 4.15
CA GLY A 15 -4.01 4.74 3.30
C GLY A 15 -5.43 5.30 3.36
N ARG A 16 -6.11 5.34 2.21
CA ARG A 16 -7.49 5.79 2.06
C ARG A 16 -8.39 4.64 1.61
N GLY A 17 -9.64 4.64 2.06
CA GLY A 17 -10.63 3.65 1.63
C GLY A 17 -10.86 3.76 0.11
N GLY A 18 -10.81 2.63 -0.59
CA GLY A 18 -10.95 2.59 -2.05
C GLY A 18 -9.67 2.83 -2.84
N ASP A 19 -8.50 3.04 -2.20
CA ASP A 19 -7.23 3.14 -2.91
C ASP A 19 -6.93 1.85 -3.70
N THR A 20 -6.66 2.01 -4.99
CA THR A 20 -6.08 0.99 -5.88
C THR A 20 -4.57 1.23 -5.98
N THR A 21 -3.82 0.30 -6.57
CA THR A 21 -2.40 0.51 -6.84
C THR A 21 -2.16 1.75 -7.71
N LEU A 22 -3.02 2.04 -8.70
CA LEU A 22 -2.97 3.26 -9.50
C LEU A 22 -3.20 4.53 -8.65
N ALA A 23 -4.18 4.49 -7.74
CA ALA A 23 -4.44 5.61 -6.84
C ALA A 23 -3.22 5.92 -5.95
N ILE A 24 -2.50 4.89 -5.50
CA ILE A 24 -1.25 5.04 -4.73
C ILE A 24 -0.15 5.66 -5.58
N ILE A 25 0.01 5.22 -6.84
CA ILE A 25 1.00 5.81 -7.76
C ILE A 25 0.77 7.32 -7.92
N GLY A 26 -0.48 7.74 -8.13
CA GLY A 26 -0.84 9.16 -8.29
C GLY A 26 -0.58 10.04 -7.06
N ARG A 27 -0.24 9.45 -5.91
CA ARG A 27 0.05 10.14 -4.65
C ARG A 27 1.40 9.75 -4.04
N LEU A 28 2.29 9.13 -4.82
CA LEU A 28 3.61 8.69 -4.36
C LEU A 28 4.44 9.86 -3.80
N GLU A 29 4.42 11.02 -4.45
CA GLU A 29 5.16 12.21 -3.99
C GLU A 29 4.76 12.60 -2.55
N MET A 30 3.45 12.75 -2.28
CA MET A 30 2.91 13.01 -0.94
C MET A 30 3.31 11.93 0.08
N ILE A 31 3.36 10.66 -0.34
CA ILE A 31 3.77 9.56 0.54
C ILE A 31 5.27 9.69 0.87
N LEU A 32 6.11 10.00 -0.13
CA LEU A 32 7.55 10.16 0.01
C LEU A 32 7.94 11.38 0.87
N GLU A 33 7.15 12.45 0.83
CA GLU A 33 7.30 13.61 1.72
C GLU A 33 7.25 13.27 3.21
N THR A 34 6.66 12.10 3.57
CA THR A 34 6.67 11.65 4.97
C THR A 34 8.06 11.25 5.46
N LYS A 35 9.01 11.03 4.54
CA LYS A 35 10.40 10.63 4.83
C LYS A 35 10.45 9.44 5.81
N ALA A 36 9.51 8.50 5.66
CA ALA A 36 9.44 7.35 6.53
C ALA A 36 10.67 6.46 6.32
N GLN A 37 11.17 5.88 7.41
CA GLN A 37 12.25 4.88 7.35
C GLN A 37 11.73 3.49 7.00
N ILE A 38 10.45 3.25 7.27
CA ILE A 38 9.77 1.97 7.05
C ILE A 38 8.40 2.27 6.43
N TYR A 39 8.13 1.65 5.29
CA TYR A 39 6.79 1.59 4.69
C TYR A 39 6.20 0.20 4.86
N LEU A 40 4.98 0.14 5.42
CA LEU A 40 4.17 -1.07 5.50
C LEU A 40 3.04 -0.94 4.48
N LEU A 41 3.07 -1.76 3.43
CA LEU A 41 2.10 -1.72 2.34
C LEU A 41 1.09 -2.84 2.49
N ALA A 42 -0.17 -2.48 2.73
CA ALA A 42 -1.32 -3.38 2.66
C ALA A 42 -2.29 -2.83 1.60
N ILE A 43 -2.00 -3.09 0.33
CA ILE A 43 -2.70 -2.52 -0.83
C ILE A 43 -3.00 -3.61 -1.86
N GLY A 44 -3.98 -3.37 -2.75
CA GLY A 44 -4.31 -4.28 -3.85
C GLY A 44 -5.69 -4.93 -3.77
N ILE A 45 -6.37 -4.83 -2.62
CA ILE A 45 -7.71 -5.42 -2.46
C ILE A 45 -8.73 -4.82 -3.43
N ASN A 46 -8.61 -3.52 -3.74
CA ASN A 46 -9.52 -2.85 -4.66
C ASN A 46 -9.13 -3.09 -6.14
N ASP A 47 -7.90 -3.49 -6.42
CA ASP A 47 -7.47 -3.90 -7.76
C ASP A 47 -8.04 -5.28 -8.13
N VAL A 48 -8.16 -6.19 -7.16
CA VAL A 48 -8.70 -7.54 -7.38
C VAL A 48 -10.22 -7.66 -7.20
N ARG A 49 -10.87 -6.62 -6.65
CA ARG A 49 -12.33 -6.59 -6.54
C ARG A 49 -12.94 -6.54 -7.94
N CYS A 50 -13.65 -7.60 -8.31
CA CYS A 50 -14.36 -7.72 -9.58
C CYS A 50 -15.21 -6.45 -9.83
N ASN A 51 -15.00 -5.80 -10.99
CA ASN A 51 -15.64 -4.57 -11.48
C ASN A 51 -15.10 -3.20 -11.06
N ASP A 52 -14.00 -3.07 -10.32
CA ASP A 52 -13.37 -1.75 -10.13
C ASP A 52 -12.41 -1.38 -11.27
N LYS A 53 -12.93 -0.69 -12.30
CA LYS A 53 -12.12 -0.22 -13.45
C LYS A 53 -11.12 0.90 -13.11
N ARG A 54 -11.03 1.34 -11.85
CA ARG A 54 -10.11 2.41 -11.40
C ARG A 54 -8.74 1.86 -11.01
N GLY A 55 -8.57 0.54 -10.92
CA GLY A 55 -7.33 -0.14 -10.55
C GLY A 55 -6.70 -0.89 -11.71
N ALA A 56 -5.75 -1.77 -11.39
CA ALA A 56 -5.24 -2.72 -12.37
C ALA A 56 -6.35 -3.67 -12.84
N THR A 57 -6.45 -3.88 -14.15
CA THR A 57 -7.49 -4.73 -14.76
C THR A 57 -7.06 -6.18 -14.95
N ASN A 58 -5.76 -6.44 -14.82
CA ASN A 58 -5.15 -7.75 -14.97
C ASN A 58 -3.91 -7.89 -14.08
N TRP A 59 -3.41 -9.12 -13.95
CA TRP A 59 -2.26 -9.44 -13.09
C TRP A 59 -0.96 -8.74 -13.51
N ALA A 60 -0.75 -8.54 -14.82
CA ALA A 60 0.45 -7.90 -15.32
C ALA A 60 0.49 -6.41 -14.94
N GLU A 61 -0.63 -5.70 -15.11
CA GLU A 61 -0.79 -4.31 -14.64
C GLU A 61 -0.61 -4.20 -13.13
N PHE A 62 -1.22 -5.11 -12.37
CA PHE A 62 -1.08 -5.14 -10.92
C PHE A 62 0.38 -5.32 -10.49
N SER A 63 1.07 -6.30 -11.09
CA SER A 63 2.49 -6.56 -10.82
C SER A 63 3.38 -5.38 -11.17
N GLN A 64 3.11 -4.73 -12.30
CA GLN A 64 3.84 -3.54 -12.73
C GLN A 64 3.61 -2.39 -11.75
N ASN A 65 2.38 -2.14 -11.34
CA ASN A 65 2.07 -1.07 -10.39
C ASN A 65 2.73 -1.31 -9.03
N MET A 66 2.67 -2.54 -8.51
CA MET A 66 3.34 -2.93 -7.28
C MET A 66 4.85 -2.72 -7.38
N THR A 67 5.46 -3.07 -8.52
CA THR A 67 6.90 -2.87 -8.77
C THR A 67 7.24 -1.38 -8.76
N THR A 68 6.47 -0.55 -9.48
CA THR A 68 6.65 0.91 -9.50
C THR A 68 6.59 1.51 -8.10
N ILE A 69 5.58 1.15 -7.30
CA ILE A 69 5.43 1.64 -5.93
C ILE A 69 6.63 1.19 -5.07
N CYS A 70 6.99 -0.09 -5.10
CA CYS A 70 8.07 -0.63 -4.29
C CYS A 70 9.41 0.03 -4.63
N ASN A 71 9.69 0.25 -5.91
CA ASN A 71 10.94 0.88 -6.34
C ASN A 71 11.01 2.34 -5.86
N ALA A 72 9.96 3.13 -6.09
CA ALA A 72 9.93 4.53 -5.64
C ALA A 72 10.14 4.66 -4.12
N LEU A 73 9.52 3.77 -3.32
CA LEU A 73 9.70 3.77 -1.87
C LEU A 73 11.12 3.32 -1.46
N LYS A 74 11.70 2.32 -2.12
CA LYS A 74 13.08 1.86 -1.86
C LYS A 74 14.12 2.90 -2.24
N GLU A 75 13.93 3.60 -3.36
CA GLU A 75 14.82 4.67 -3.83
C GLU A 75 14.89 5.84 -2.83
N SER A 76 13.88 6.00 -1.98
CA SER A 76 13.91 6.96 -0.86
C SER A 76 14.83 6.56 0.31
N GLY A 77 15.43 5.36 0.25
CA GLY A 77 16.27 4.80 1.31
C GLY A 77 15.50 4.11 2.44
N ALA A 78 14.18 3.90 2.26
CA ALA A 78 13.32 3.26 3.25
C ALA A 78 13.29 1.74 3.10
N GLU A 79 13.06 1.05 4.21
CA GLU A 79 12.68 -0.37 4.19
C GLU A 79 11.21 -0.51 3.78
N VAL A 80 10.92 -1.50 2.94
CA VAL A 80 9.58 -1.70 2.37
C VAL A 80 9.11 -3.12 2.66
N PHE A 81 8.01 -3.23 3.41
CA PHE A 81 7.35 -4.50 3.70
C PHE A 81 5.99 -4.54 3.02
N VAL A 82 5.78 -5.55 2.17
CA VAL A 82 4.49 -5.81 1.54
C VAL A 82 3.76 -6.85 2.38
N ILE A 83 2.61 -6.46 2.91
CA ILE A 83 1.67 -7.33 3.59
C ILE A 83 0.70 -7.82 2.53
N SER A 84 0.67 -9.13 2.30
CA SER A 84 -0.28 -9.73 1.37
C SER A 84 -1.69 -9.31 1.74
N ILE A 85 -2.48 -8.95 0.73
CA ILE A 85 -3.91 -8.73 0.91
C ILE A 85 -4.56 -9.99 1.47
N TRP A 86 -5.53 -9.82 2.37
CA TRP A 86 -6.35 -10.93 2.85
C TRP A 86 -7.05 -11.62 1.66
N PRO A 87 -7.29 -12.94 1.75
CA PRO A 87 -8.10 -13.63 0.74
C PRO A 87 -9.45 -12.92 0.66
N VAL A 88 -9.81 -12.54 -0.56
CA VAL A 88 -11.12 -11.95 -0.84
C VAL A 88 -12.05 -13.10 -1.21
N PHE A 89 -13.11 -13.26 -0.44
CA PHE A 89 -14.11 -14.28 -0.71
C PHE A 89 -15.22 -13.71 -1.59
N SER A 90 -15.76 -14.57 -2.46
CA SER A 90 -17.20 -14.84 -2.52
C SER A 90 -18.19 -13.72 -2.17
N ASN A 91 -18.20 -13.41 -0.88
CA ASN A 91 -19.29 -12.71 -0.22
C ASN A 91 -18.81 -11.35 0.32
N ASP A 92 -17.53 -11.02 0.15
CA ASP A 92 -16.96 -9.71 0.52
C ASP A 92 -17.43 -8.57 -0.42
N TYR A 93 -18.12 -8.92 -1.50
CA TYR A 93 -18.67 -8.04 -2.52
C TYR A 93 -20.20 -8.05 -2.59
N THR A 94 -20.87 -8.96 -1.89
CA THR A 94 -22.30 -8.86 -1.64
C THR A 94 -22.54 -7.82 -0.56
N LEU A 95 -22.42 -6.54 -0.92
CA LEU A 95 -23.17 -5.51 -0.22
C LEU A 95 -24.65 -5.82 -0.43
N SER A 96 -25.29 -6.25 0.65
CA SER A 96 -26.72 -6.14 0.92
C SER A 96 -27.37 -5.06 0.05
N ARG A 97 -28.17 -5.51 -0.93
CA ARG A 97 -29.28 -4.72 -1.44
C ARG A 97 -30.49 -4.98 -0.56
#